data_AF-A0A955XT53-F1
#
_entry.id   AF-A0A955XT53-F1
#
_cell.length_a   1.000
_cell.length_b   1.000
_cell.length_c   1.000
_cell.angle_alpha   90.00
_cell.angle_beta   90.00
_cell.angle_gamma   90.00
#
_symmetry.space_group_name_H-M   'P 1'
#
loop_
_entity.id
_entity.type
_entity.pdbx_description
1 polymer ?
#
loop_
_entity_poly.entity_id
_entity_poly.type
_entity_poly.pdbx_seq_one_letter_code
_entity_poly.pdbx_strand_id
1 'polypeptide(L)'
;MTTKHALLTAVLVGLTLVACGDKVTLEERVPEALIDTVEADGDAVAVYYYLGDLDRNDASVRVRYCLGGTCSTATAAPGGDGVANLPTDREDPVLHLFRWAALCDLTDTASEVTVEITPYDNAGTGPTVVTDPFSITGLGVSGECEDEL
;
A
#
# COMPACT_ATOMS: atom_id res chain seq x y z
N MET A 1 -7.82 29.88 -1.60
CA MET A 1 -7.62 28.42 -1.47
C MET A 1 -7.31 27.91 -2.86
N THR A 2 -6.04 27.63 -3.14
CA THR A 2 -5.59 27.22 -4.48
C THR A 2 -4.84 25.92 -4.34
N THR A 3 -5.54 24.81 -4.55
CA THR A 3 -4.96 23.46 -4.52
C THR A 3 -4.13 23.28 -5.79
N LYS A 4 -2.81 23.39 -5.66
CA LYS A 4 -1.87 22.98 -6.70
C LYS A 4 -1.84 21.45 -6.73
N HIS A 5 -2.58 20.88 -7.67
CA HIS A 5 -2.43 19.47 -8.03
C HIS A 5 -1.07 19.30 -8.70
N ALA A 6 -0.24 18.43 -8.14
CA ALA A 6 1.03 18.06 -8.74
C ALA A 6 0.72 17.28 -10.03
N LEU A 7 1.19 17.81 -11.17
CA LEU A 7 1.14 17.07 -12.43
C LEU A 7 2.10 15.89 -12.33
N LEU A 8 1.55 14.68 -12.33
CA LEU A 8 2.30 13.47 -12.64
C LEU A 8 2.82 13.61 -14.07
N THR A 9 4.13 13.81 -14.20
CA THR A 9 4.77 14.03 -15.50
C THR A 9 4.90 12.67 -16.19
N ALA A 10 3.99 12.37 -17.13
CA ALA A 10 4.09 11.21 -17.99
C ALA A 10 5.40 11.30 -18.81
N VAL A 11 6.37 10.45 -18.52
CA VAL A 11 7.57 10.28 -19.34
C VAL A 11 7.16 9.54 -20.60
N LEU A 12 6.95 10.28 -21.68
CA LEU A 12 6.72 9.73 -23.01
C LEU A 12 8.04 9.16 -23.54
N VAL A 13 8.30 7.87 -23.28
CA VAL A 13 9.44 7.17 -23.88
C VAL A 13 9.14 6.99 -25.37
N GLY A 14 9.95 7.63 -26.21
CA GLY A 14 9.86 7.55 -27.66
C GLY A 14 10.04 6.13 -28.17
N LEU A 15 8.95 5.51 -28.63
CA LEU A 15 8.98 4.23 -29.31
C LEU A 15 9.21 4.47 -30.81
N THR A 16 10.43 4.22 -31.28
CA THR A 16 10.74 4.17 -32.72
C THR A 16 10.39 2.77 -33.22
N LEU A 17 9.26 2.61 -33.92
CA LEU A 17 8.92 1.34 -34.57
C LEU A 17 9.73 1.15 -35.86
N VAL A 18 10.69 0.23 -35.83
CA VAL A 18 11.24 -0.40 -37.05
C VAL A 18 10.40 -1.65 -37.32
N ALA A 19 9.56 -1.59 -38.35
CA ALA A 19 8.71 -2.71 -38.73
C ALA A 19 9.50 -3.74 -39.55
N CYS A 20 9.88 -4.85 -38.91
CA CYS A 20 10.17 -6.12 -39.56
C CYS A 20 9.59 -7.25 -38.68
N GLY A 21 8.35 -7.68 -38.97
CA GLY A 21 7.81 -9.01 -38.63
C GLY A 21 7.71 -9.48 -37.17
N ASP A 22 8.30 -8.78 -36.20
CA ASP A 22 8.35 -9.26 -34.82
C ASP A 22 7.04 -8.95 -34.08
N LYS A 23 6.49 -9.98 -33.44
CA LYS A 23 5.42 -9.82 -32.45
C LYS A 23 5.97 -8.96 -31.31
N VAL A 24 5.47 -7.74 -31.18
CA VAL A 24 5.67 -6.95 -29.96
C VAL A 24 4.83 -7.60 -28.87
N THR A 25 5.45 -8.41 -28.02
CA THR A 25 4.84 -8.84 -26.77
C THR A 25 4.89 -7.63 -25.85
N LEU A 26 3.74 -7.04 -25.55
CA LEU A 26 3.65 -6.08 -24.47
C LEU A 26 3.79 -6.88 -23.18
N GLU A 27 4.90 -6.70 -22.47
CA GLU A 27 5.06 -7.28 -21.14
C GLU A 27 4.07 -6.59 -20.19
N GLU A 28 3.32 -7.39 -19.44
CA GLU A 28 2.43 -6.94 -18.37
C GLU A 28 3.27 -6.19 -17.33
N ARG A 29 2.77 -5.05 -16.85
CA ARG A 29 3.47 -4.23 -15.88
C ARG A 29 3.00 -4.58 -14.48
N VAL A 30 3.91 -4.46 -13.53
CA VAL A 30 3.62 -4.65 -12.11
C VAL A 30 2.80 -3.47 -11.56
N PRO A 31 1.96 -3.70 -10.53
CA PRO A 31 1.18 -2.66 -9.90
C PRO A 31 2.05 -1.70 -9.09
N GLU A 32 1.51 -0.50 -8.82
CA GLU A 32 2.15 0.55 -8.03
C GLU A 32 1.24 1.00 -6.89
N ALA A 33 1.84 1.36 -5.76
CA ALA A 33 1.14 1.87 -4.59
C ALA A 33 1.69 3.25 -4.20
N LEU A 34 0.85 4.09 -3.64
CA LEU A 34 1.23 5.39 -3.06
C LEU A 34 0.48 5.58 -1.74
N ILE A 35 1.22 5.76 -0.65
CA ILE A 35 0.61 6.06 0.65
C ILE A 35 0.11 7.51 0.65
N ASP A 36 -1.14 7.69 1.07
CA ASP A 36 -1.78 9.01 1.20
C ASP A 36 -1.63 9.52 2.64
N THR A 37 -2.25 8.83 3.60
CA THR A 37 -2.27 9.23 5.00
C THR A 37 -2.18 8.04 5.94
N VAL A 38 -1.63 8.29 7.12
CA VAL A 38 -1.60 7.36 8.25
C VAL A 38 -2.13 8.07 9.46
N GLU A 39 -3.15 7.51 10.10
CA GLU A 39 -3.76 8.10 11.28
C GLU A 39 -4.17 7.05 12.31
N ALA A 40 -4.26 7.50 13.57
CA ALA A 40 -4.79 6.67 14.64
C ALA A 40 -6.29 6.48 14.44
N ASP A 41 -6.77 5.24 14.56
CA ASP A 41 -8.17 4.88 14.38
C ASP A 41 -8.64 3.98 15.53
N GLY A 42 -8.83 4.62 16.69
CA GLY A 42 -9.20 3.95 17.93
C GLY A 42 -8.10 3.01 18.43
N ASP A 43 -8.35 1.71 18.29
CA ASP A 43 -7.46 0.61 18.67
C ASP A 43 -6.55 0.13 17.51
N ALA A 44 -6.74 0.71 16.33
CA ALA A 44 -6.01 0.39 15.12
C ALA A 44 -5.26 1.62 14.56
N VAL A 45 -4.49 1.38 13.51
CA VAL A 45 -3.89 2.42 12.67
C VAL A 45 -4.49 2.31 11.28
N ALA A 46 -5.10 3.39 10.80
CA ALA A 46 -5.63 3.48 9.45
C ALA A 46 -4.51 3.91 8.49
N VAL A 47 -4.25 3.10 7.47
CA VAL A 47 -3.28 3.38 6.41
C VAL A 47 -4.03 3.50 5.09
N TYR A 48 -4.19 4.73 4.62
CA TYR A 48 -4.82 5.04 3.34
C TYR A 48 -3.75 5.05 2.25
N TYR A 49 -4.02 4.37 1.13
CA TYR A 49 -3.10 4.29 0.00
C TYR A 49 -3.86 4.15 -1.31
N TYR A 50 -3.29 4.72 -2.37
CA TYR A 50 -3.75 4.51 -3.73
C TYR A 50 -3.05 3.28 -4.32
N LEU A 51 -3.81 2.46 -5.04
CA LEU A 51 -3.32 1.28 -5.76
C LEU A 51 -3.68 1.41 -7.25
N GLY A 52 -2.67 1.35 -8.11
CA GLY A 52 -2.82 1.49 -9.55
C GLY A 52 -2.16 0.35 -10.31
N ASP A 53 -2.70 0.04 -11.48
CA ASP A 53 -2.13 -0.92 -12.41
C ASP A 53 -2.41 -0.45 -13.83
N LEU A 54 -1.37 -0.35 -14.65
CA LEU A 54 -1.50 0.24 -15.98
C LEU A 54 -2.14 -0.71 -17.01
N ASP A 55 -2.28 -1.99 -16.66
CA ASP A 55 -2.93 -3.05 -17.43
C ASP A 55 -4.32 -3.41 -16.84
N ARG A 56 -4.67 -2.82 -15.69
CA ARG A 56 -5.96 -2.90 -14.96
C ARG A 56 -6.22 -4.29 -14.39
N ASN A 57 -5.15 -4.91 -13.92
CA ASN A 57 -5.21 -6.15 -13.16
C ASN A 57 -5.51 -5.85 -11.70
N ASP A 58 -6.44 -6.61 -11.10
CA ASP A 58 -6.59 -6.58 -9.64
C ASP A 58 -5.27 -7.00 -8.99
N ALA A 59 -4.88 -6.30 -7.93
CA ALA A 59 -3.60 -6.49 -7.27
C ALA A 59 -3.77 -6.84 -5.80
N SER A 60 -2.74 -7.41 -5.21
CA SER A 60 -2.66 -7.68 -3.78
C SER A 60 -1.54 -6.84 -3.17
N VAL A 61 -1.54 -6.66 -1.86
CA VAL A 61 -0.50 -5.93 -1.14
C VAL A 61 0.08 -6.76 -0.01
N ARG A 62 1.38 -6.62 0.21
CA ARG A 62 2.01 -7.03 1.46
C ARG A 62 2.21 -5.79 2.31
N VAL A 63 1.59 -5.77 3.49
CA VAL A 63 1.75 -4.68 4.46
C VAL A 63 2.63 -5.15 5.62
N ARG A 64 3.69 -4.40 5.89
CA ARG A 64 4.61 -4.66 7.00
C ARG A 64 4.76 -3.40 7.85
N TYR A 65 4.92 -3.56 9.16
CA TYR A 65 5.37 -2.49 10.02
C TYR A 65 6.85 -2.70 10.35
N CYS A 66 7.60 -1.63 10.53
CA CYS A 66 9.01 -1.68 10.90
C CYS A 66 9.25 -0.88 12.17
N LEU A 67 10.05 -1.45 13.08
CA LEU A 67 10.47 -0.84 14.34
C LEU A 67 11.94 -1.12 14.56
N GLY A 68 12.75 -0.06 14.74
CA GLY A 68 14.19 -0.20 14.97
C GLY A 68 14.93 -0.95 13.85
N GLY A 69 14.45 -0.83 12.62
CA GLY A 69 15.02 -1.51 11.44
C GLY A 69 14.61 -2.96 11.25
N THR A 70 13.77 -3.53 12.12
CA THR A 70 13.18 -4.87 11.94
C THR A 70 11.75 -4.71 11.46
N CYS A 71 11.37 -5.45 10.42
CA CYS A 71 10.03 -5.41 9.84
C CYS A 71 9.29 -6.73 10.04
N SER A 72 8.00 -6.63 10.37
CA SER A 72 7.08 -7.74 10.58
C SER A 72 5.82 -7.52 9.75
N THR A 73 5.08 -8.60 9.43
CA THR A 73 3.77 -8.48 8.78
C THR A 73 2.82 -7.72 9.70
N ALA A 74 2.11 -6.74 9.14
CA ALA A 74 1.07 -6.02 9.87
C ALA A 74 -0.23 -6.86 9.87
N THR A 75 -0.78 -7.10 11.06
CA THR A 75 -2.03 -7.83 11.24
C THR A 75 -3.22 -6.97 10.79
N ALA A 76 -4.05 -7.49 9.88
CA ALA A 76 -5.23 -6.76 9.41
C ALA A 76 -6.32 -6.75 10.50
N ALA A 77 -6.88 -5.57 10.76
CA ALA A 77 -8.06 -5.39 11.60
C ALA A 77 -9.35 -5.38 10.74
N PRO A 78 -10.52 -5.71 11.32
CA PRO A 78 -11.81 -5.55 10.65
C PRO A 78 -12.05 -4.10 10.24
N GLY A 79 -12.74 -3.91 9.10
CA GLY A 79 -13.13 -2.58 8.60
C GLY A 79 -12.17 -1.95 7.58
N GLY A 80 -11.05 -2.60 7.25
CA GLY A 80 -10.25 -2.29 6.07
C GLY A 80 -10.68 -3.09 4.83
N ASP A 81 -10.10 -2.75 3.67
CA ASP A 81 -10.36 -3.42 2.39
C ASP A 81 -9.68 -4.79 2.26
N GLY A 82 -8.82 -5.14 3.22
CA GLY A 82 -8.00 -6.34 3.19
C GLY A 82 -6.71 -6.14 2.40
N VAL A 83 -6.16 -7.24 1.87
CA VAL A 83 -4.83 -7.25 1.22
C VAL A 83 -4.79 -7.99 -0.11
N ALA A 84 -5.90 -8.59 -0.55
CA ALA A 84 -5.91 -9.50 -1.69
C ALA A 84 -7.00 -9.14 -2.70
N ASN A 85 -6.67 -9.27 -3.99
CA ASN A 85 -7.58 -9.02 -5.11
C ASN A 85 -8.29 -7.65 -5.02
N LEU A 86 -7.51 -6.63 -4.69
CA LEU A 86 -7.96 -5.25 -4.58
C LEU A 86 -8.10 -4.65 -5.98
N PRO A 87 -9.22 -3.95 -6.27
CA PRO A 87 -9.41 -3.30 -7.55
C PRO A 87 -8.35 -2.22 -7.77
N THR A 88 -7.89 -2.12 -9.02
CA THR A 88 -6.95 -1.11 -9.49
C THR A 88 -7.55 -0.35 -10.66
N ASP A 89 -6.93 0.78 -11.01
CA ASP A 89 -7.22 1.47 -12.27
C ASP A 89 -5.92 2.06 -12.85
N ARG A 90 -5.95 2.32 -14.15
CA ARG A 90 -4.83 2.85 -14.92
C ARG A 90 -4.72 4.37 -14.84
N GLU A 91 -5.85 5.05 -14.89
CA GLU A 91 -5.94 6.51 -15.04
C GLU A 91 -6.27 7.18 -13.70
N ASP A 92 -7.02 6.50 -12.83
CA ASP A 92 -7.43 7.00 -11.52
C ASP A 92 -7.18 5.94 -10.43
N PRO A 93 -5.94 5.82 -9.92
CA PRO A 93 -5.58 4.85 -8.89
C PRO A 93 -6.62 4.79 -7.76
N VAL A 94 -6.96 3.58 -7.34
CA VAL A 94 -8.08 3.37 -6.40
C VAL A 94 -7.59 3.58 -4.98
N LEU A 95 -8.31 4.39 -4.19
CA LEU A 95 -8.03 4.58 -2.77
C LEU A 95 -8.49 3.34 -1.98
N HIS A 96 -7.58 2.79 -1.18
CA HIS A 96 -7.79 1.66 -0.28
C HIS A 96 -7.41 2.04 1.16
N LEU A 97 -8.01 1.35 2.11
CA LEU A 97 -7.74 1.41 3.54
C LEU A 97 -7.22 0.06 4.02
N PHE A 98 -5.97 0.02 4.45
CA PHE A 98 -5.48 -1.05 5.30
C PHE A 98 -5.60 -0.62 6.77
N ARG A 99 -6.49 -1.27 7.51
CA ARG A 99 -6.64 -1.04 8.95
C ARG A 99 -5.74 -2.02 9.69
N TRP A 100 -4.72 -1.50 10.37
CA TRP A 100 -3.71 -2.29 11.05
C TRP A 100 -4.08 -2.49 12.54
N ALA A 101 -4.17 -3.74 12.99
CA ALA A 101 -4.34 -4.12 14.39
C ALA A 101 -3.04 -3.92 15.19
N ALA A 102 -2.58 -2.67 15.31
CA ALA A 102 -1.31 -2.33 15.94
C ALA A 102 -1.20 -2.80 17.40
N LEU A 103 -2.31 -2.92 18.13
CA LEU A 103 -2.37 -3.52 19.47
C LEU A 103 -1.92 -4.98 19.54
N CYS A 104 -2.12 -5.72 18.46
CA CYS A 104 -1.74 -7.13 18.39
C CYS A 104 -0.27 -7.32 18.07
N ASP A 105 0.27 -6.35 17.35
CA ASP A 105 1.62 -6.40 16.82
C ASP A 105 2.64 -5.66 17.71
N LEU A 106 2.16 -4.79 18.60
CA LEU A 106 2.95 -3.95 19.50
C LEU A 106 2.45 -4.06 20.94
N THR A 107 3.35 -3.95 21.92
CA THR A 107 3.01 -4.22 23.33
C THR A 107 2.46 -3.02 24.11
N ASP A 108 2.67 -1.77 23.69
CA ASP A 108 2.09 -0.57 24.33
C ASP A 108 2.29 0.70 23.46
N THR A 109 3.49 1.28 23.49
CA THR A 109 3.84 2.45 22.68
C THR A 109 5.04 2.15 21.82
N ALA A 110 5.00 2.63 20.58
CA ALA A 110 6.13 2.52 19.66
C ALA A 110 6.40 3.88 19.03
N SER A 111 7.68 4.24 18.96
CA SER A 111 8.17 5.44 18.28
C SER A 111 9.02 5.04 17.09
N GLU A 112 9.12 5.92 16.09
CA GLU A 112 9.88 5.65 14.87
C GLU A 112 9.34 4.41 14.12
N VAL A 113 8.01 4.23 14.16
CA VAL A 113 7.31 3.19 13.40
C VAL A 113 7.19 3.66 11.95
N THR A 114 7.49 2.78 11.00
CA THR A 114 7.12 2.97 9.61
C THR A 114 6.23 1.83 9.14
N VAL A 115 5.42 2.08 8.12
CA VAL A 115 4.67 1.05 7.40
C VAL A 115 5.21 0.95 5.98
N GLU A 116 5.41 -0.28 5.52
CA GLU A 116 5.80 -0.61 4.15
C GLU A 116 4.63 -1.28 3.43
N ILE A 117 4.31 -0.82 2.22
CA ILE A 117 3.34 -1.45 1.32
C ILE A 117 4.06 -1.89 0.05
N THR A 118 3.96 -3.18 -0.27
CA THR A 118 4.50 -3.76 -1.51
C THR A 118 3.35 -4.37 -2.32
N PRO A 119 2.93 -3.73 -3.43
CA PRO A 119 1.89 -4.29 -4.30
C PRO A 119 2.45 -5.43 -5.17
N TYR A 120 1.60 -6.38 -5.53
CA TYR A 120 1.96 -7.48 -6.42
C TYR A 120 0.72 -8.09 -7.09
N ASP A 121 0.92 -8.68 -8.26
CA ASP A 121 -0.10 -9.33 -9.07
C ASP A 121 0.53 -10.52 -9.84
N ASN A 122 -0.07 -10.93 -10.96
CA ASN A 122 0.48 -12.00 -11.80
C ASN A 122 1.67 -11.53 -12.66
N ALA A 123 1.77 -10.24 -12.97
CA ALA A 123 2.91 -9.65 -13.66
C ALA A 123 4.17 -9.65 -12.78
N GLY A 124 3.99 -9.48 -11.46
CA GLY A 124 5.06 -9.63 -10.50
C GLY A 124 4.89 -8.76 -9.25
N THR A 125 6.02 -8.33 -8.69
CA THR A 125 6.05 -7.48 -7.49
C THR A 125 6.44 -6.06 -7.86
N GLY A 126 5.59 -5.10 -7.49
CA GLY A 126 5.83 -3.68 -7.66
C GLY A 126 6.80 -3.08 -6.64
N PRO A 127 7.11 -1.78 -6.76
CA PRO A 127 7.98 -1.10 -5.82
C PRO A 127 7.35 -1.02 -4.42
N THR A 128 8.16 -1.21 -3.38
CA THR A 128 7.76 -0.95 -2.00
C THR A 128 7.74 0.55 -1.72
N VAL A 129 6.64 1.04 -1.14
CA VAL A 129 6.54 2.39 -0.58
C VAL A 129 6.54 2.34 0.94
N VAL A 130 7.09 3.38 1.56
CA VAL A 130 7.30 3.47 3.02
C VAL A 130 6.76 4.80 3.53
N THR A 131 6.10 4.79 4.69
CA THR A 131 5.65 6.02 5.36
C THR A 131 6.82 6.82 5.90
N ASP A 132 6.59 8.10 6.21
CA ASP A 132 7.43 8.79 7.19
C ASP A 132 7.31 8.10 8.57
N PRO A 133 8.34 8.17 9.42
CA PRO A 133 8.26 7.62 10.78
C PRO A 133 7.18 8.33 11.60
N PHE A 134 6.41 7.57 12.36
CA PHE A 134 5.39 8.09 13.28
C PHE A 134 5.46 7.40 14.64
N SER A 135 4.72 7.95 15.60
CA SER A 135 4.60 7.39 16.95
C SER A 135 3.19 6.93 17.21
N ILE A 136 3.08 5.80 17.88
CA ILE A 136 1.83 5.23 18.36
C ILE A 136 1.82 5.37 19.88
N THR A 137 0.81 6.08 20.38
CA THR A 137 0.60 6.33 21.81
C THR A 137 -0.83 5.95 22.19
N GLY A 138 -1.03 5.39 23.38
CA GLY A 138 -2.38 5.21 23.91
C GLY A 138 -3.17 4.08 23.25
N LEU A 139 -2.46 3.07 22.78
CA LEU A 139 -2.99 1.74 22.51
C LEU A 139 -3.73 1.24 23.76
N GLY A 140 -5.06 1.34 23.76
CA GLY A 140 -5.88 1.04 24.93
C GLY A 140 -5.66 -0.39 25.43
N VAL A 141 -5.38 -0.56 26.73
CA VAL A 141 -5.11 -1.85 27.39
C VAL A 141 -6.32 -2.81 27.47
N SER A 142 -7.33 -2.68 26.62
CA SER A 142 -8.61 -3.39 26.78
C SER A 142 -9.14 -4.10 25.54
N GLY A 143 -8.35 -4.26 24.48
CA GLY A 143 -8.69 -5.15 23.37
C GLY A 143 -7.77 -6.36 23.42
N GLU A 144 -8.24 -7.49 23.93
CA GLU A 144 -7.63 -8.77 23.56
C GLU A 144 -7.70 -8.87 22.03
N CYS A 145 -6.64 -9.31 21.38
CA CYS A 145 -6.67 -9.64 19.96
C CYS A 145 -7.67 -10.78 19.80
N GLU A 146 -8.95 -10.45 19.62
CA GLU A 146 -9.99 -11.47 19.52
C GLU A 146 -9.71 -12.26 18.24
N ASP A 147 -9.24 -13.50 18.46
CA ASP A 147 -9.00 -14.54 17.47
C ASP A 147 -10.30 -14.83 16.70
N GLU A 148 -10.64 -14.03 15.68
CA GLU A 148 -11.62 -14.46 14.68
C GLU A 148 -10.88 -15.02 13.47
N LEU A 149 -10.69 -16.34 13.54
CA LEU A 149 -10.23 -17.26 12.50
C LEU A 149 -11.08 -17.22 11.22
#